data_AF-A0A1U9KMD6-F1
#
_entry.id   AF-A0A1U9KMD6-F1
#
_cell.length_a   1.000
_cell.length_b   1.000
_cell.length_c   1.000
_cell.angle_alpha   90.00
_cell.angle_beta   90.00
_cell.angle_gamma   90.00
#
_symmetry.space_group_name_H-M   'P 1'
#
loop_
_entity.id
_entity.type
_entity.pdbx_description
1 polymer ?
#
loop_
_entity_poly.entity_id
_entity_poly.type
_entity_poly.pdbx_seq_one_letter_code
_entity_poly.pdbx_strand_id
1 'polypeptide(L)'
;MRQSVTFMPLAIAALGLLGAAPEQTAADHSVAGTSAHMATAGSPVVVTTDSPQYCRDLHHKVDQTLFASKVMPLSRSKDARGLEQDGASLCEAGHLRSGITKLRLALLMLRRDGAK
;
A
#
# COMPACT_ATOMS: atom_id res chain seq x y z
N MET A 1 -30.85 -35.24 4.07
CA MET A 1 -31.03 -35.15 2.61
C MET A 1 -30.05 -34.11 2.09
N ARG A 2 -29.14 -34.53 1.20
CA ARG A 2 -28.07 -33.74 0.58
C ARG A 2 -28.69 -32.84 -0.49
N GLN A 3 -28.25 -31.58 -0.58
CA GLN A 3 -28.35 -30.83 -1.83
C GLN A 3 -26.95 -30.36 -2.22
N SER A 4 -26.40 -31.13 -3.16
CA SER A 4 -25.17 -30.87 -3.88
C SER A 4 -25.46 -29.79 -4.92
N VAL A 5 -24.78 -28.64 -4.85
CA VAL A 5 -24.74 -27.68 -5.96
C VAL A 5 -23.43 -27.92 -6.69
N THR A 6 -23.53 -28.74 -7.74
CA THR A 6 -22.42 -29.22 -8.56
C THR A 6 -22.53 -28.57 -9.94
N PHE A 7 -21.55 -27.71 -10.25
CA PHE A 7 -20.95 -27.43 -11.57
C PHE A 7 -21.78 -26.80 -12.69
N MET A 8 -21.26 -25.70 -13.25
CA MET A 8 -20.66 -25.75 -14.59
C MET A 8 -19.77 -24.52 -14.86
N PRO A 9 -18.51 -24.71 -15.27
CA PRO A 9 -17.60 -23.63 -15.65
C PRO A 9 -17.89 -23.20 -17.09
N LEU A 10 -18.15 -21.91 -17.29
CA LEU A 10 -18.23 -21.36 -18.64
C LEU A 10 -16.79 -21.10 -19.13
N ALA A 11 -16.24 -22.10 -19.82
CA ALA A 11 -15.02 -21.96 -20.59
C ALA A 11 -15.28 -21.03 -21.78
N ILE A 12 -14.81 -19.79 -21.70
CA ILE A 12 -14.67 -18.93 -22.89
C ILE A 12 -13.23 -19.07 -23.36
N ALA A 13 -13.07 -19.85 -24.43
CA ALA A 13 -11.86 -19.93 -25.21
C ALA A 13 -11.56 -18.56 -25.84
N ALA A 14 -10.38 -18.00 -25.53
CA ALA A 14 -9.78 -16.94 -26.32
C ALA A 14 -8.55 -17.50 -27.03
N LEU A 15 -8.72 -17.81 -28.31
CA LEU A 15 -7.65 -18.11 -29.26
C LEU A 15 -6.72 -16.91 -29.39
N GLY A 16 -5.45 -17.20 -29.64
CA GLY A 16 -4.33 -16.30 -29.44
C GLY A 16 -4.24 -15.06 -30.33
N LEU A 17 -3.47 -14.09 -29.85
CA LEU A 17 -2.60 -13.30 -30.72
C LEU A 17 -1.15 -13.46 -30.27
N LEU A 18 -0.38 -13.95 -31.22
CA LEU A 18 1.06 -14.10 -31.27
C LEU A 18 1.70 -12.70 -31.17
N GLY A 19 2.24 -12.36 -29.99
CA GLY A 19 3.04 -11.16 -29.77
C GLY A 19 4.49 -11.56 -29.48
N ALA A 20 5.39 -11.21 -30.39
CA ALA A 20 6.80 -11.57 -30.40
C ALA A 20 7.51 -11.29 -29.07
N ALA A 21 8.19 -12.31 -28.54
CA ALA A 21 9.17 -12.17 -27.47
C ALA A 21 10.41 -11.43 -28.00
N PRO A 22 10.87 -10.33 -27.38
CA PRO A 22 12.24 -9.90 -27.55
C PRO A 22 13.14 -10.79 -26.71
N GLU A 23 13.91 -11.61 -27.41
CA GLU A 23 15.15 -12.21 -26.93
C GLU A 23 16.09 -11.06 -26.49
N GLN A 24 16.22 -10.82 -25.19
CA GLN A 24 17.27 -9.94 -24.67
C GLN A 24 18.48 -10.79 -24.34
N THR A 25 19.31 -10.86 -25.37
CA THR A 25 20.69 -11.31 -25.39
C THR A 25 21.53 -10.55 -24.37
N ALA A 26 22.44 -11.28 -23.76
CA ALA A 26 23.73 -10.83 -23.23
C ALA A 26 23.73 -9.78 -22.10
N ALA A 27 24.04 -10.31 -20.92
CA ALA A 27 24.80 -9.59 -19.92
C ALA A 27 26.08 -8.98 -20.52
N ASP A 28 26.19 -7.66 -20.54
CA ASP A 28 27.47 -6.95 -20.37
C ASP A 28 27.19 -5.48 -20.02
N HIS A 29 26.96 -5.19 -18.74
CA HIS A 29 27.00 -3.82 -18.24
C HIS A 29 28.33 -3.65 -17.50
N SER A 30 29.33 -3.31 -18.32
CA SER A 30 30.67 -2.94 -17.93
C SER A 30 30.67 -1.89 -16.81
N VAL A 31 31.22 -2.27 -15.66
CA VAL A 31 31.59 -1.34 -14.60
C VAL A 31 32.80 -0.53 -15.09
N ALA A 32 32.54 0.67 -15.57
CA ALA A 32 33.54 1.71 -15.72
C ALA A 32 33.03 2.98 -15.03
N GLY A 33 33.35 3.08 -13.74
CA GLY A 33 33.22 4.35 -13.02
C GLY A 33 34.27 5.33 -13.53
N THR A 34 33.88 6.57 -13.79
CA THR A 34 34.72 7.74 -13.45
C THR A 34 33.83 8.96 -13.20
N SER A 35 34.22 9.65 -12.14
CA SER A 35 33.56 10.76 -11.46
C SER A 35 33.27 11.98 -12.34
N ALA A 36 32.06 12.52 -12.20
CA ALA A 36 31.81 13.96 -12.32
C ALA A 36 30.70 14.33 -11.34
N HIS A 37 31.05 14.39 -10.05
CA HIS A 37 30.24 15.10 -9.06
C HIS A 37 30.38 16.61 -9.33
N MET A 38 29.69 17.09 -10.36
CA MET A 38 29.35 18.50 -10.48
C MET A 38 28.35 18.80 -9.37
N ALA A 39 28.80 19.51 -8.34
CA ALA A 39 27.96 20.09 -7.31
C ALA A 39 27.05 21.15 -7.95
N THR A 40 25.90 20.71 -8.48
CA THR A 40 24.82 21.60 -8.88
C THR A 40 24.16 22.13 -7.62
N ALA A 41 24.13 23.46 -7.51
CA ALA A 41 23.49 24.20 -6.46
C ALA A 41 22.08 23.66 -6.14
N GLY A 42 21.86 23.30 -4.87
CA GLY A 42 20.56 22.94 -4.30
C GLY A 42 19.94 21.70 -4.92
N SER A 43 20.37 20.51 -4.48
CA SER A 43 19.59 19.30 -4.73
C SER A 43 18.13 19.53 -4.29
N PRO A 44 17.14 19.28 -5.15
CA PRO A 44 15.75 19.47 -4.79
C PRO A 44 15.46 18.59 -3.57
N VAL A 45 14.94 19.20 -2.50
CA VAL A 45 14.45 18.45 -1.35
C VAL A 45 13.30 17.58 -1.86
N VAL A 46 13.57 16.30 -2.06
CA VAL A 46 12.54 15.33 -2.40
C VAL A 46 11.73 15.09 -1.13
N VAL A 47 10.65 15.86 -0.96
CA VAL A 47 9.65 15.59 0.08
C VAL A 47 8.85 14.38 -0.35
N THR A 48 9.40 13.18 -0.12
CA THR A 48 8.56 11.99 -0.10
C THR A 48 7.75 12.06 1.19
N THR A 49 6.42 12.03 1.11
CA THR A 49 5.56 11.86 2.31
C THR A 49 5.89 10.60 3.10
N ASP A 50 6.64 9.69 2.49
CA ASP A 50 6.99 8.40 3.05
C ASP A 50 8.25 8.54 3.91
N SER A 51 8.07 8.95 5.16
CA SER A 51 9.12 8.92 6.19
C SER A 51 8.69 8.04 7.38
N PRO A 52 9.64 7.41 8.09
CA PRO A 52 9.30 6.62 9.28
C PRO A 52 8.59 7.45 10.34
N GLN A 53 9.00 8.71 10.51
CA GLN A 53 8.36 9.64 11.44
C GLN A 53 6.91 9.91 11.05
N TYR A 54 6.65 10.23 9.78
CA TYR A 54 5.29 10.48 9.31
C TYR A 54 4.41 9.24 9.46
N CYS A 55 4.94 8.02 9.25
CA CYS A 55 4.15 6.82 9.50
C CYS A 55 3.78 6.66 10.98
N ARG A 56 4.72 6.89 11.92
CA ARG A 56 4.42 6.85 13.36
C ARG A 56 3.39 7.89 13.77
N ASP A 57 3.51 9.11 13.27
CA ASP A 57 2.56 10.19 13.57
C ASP A 57 1.16 9.83 13.05
N LEU A 58 1.09 9.24 11.86
CA LEU A 58 -0.16 8.79 11.25
C LEU A 58 -0.78 7.62 12.02
N HIS A 59 0.04 6.67 12.46
CA HIS A 59 -0.38 5.54 13.31
C HIS A 59 -0.98 6.03 14.63
N HIS A 60 -0.29 6.93 15.33
CA HIS A 60 -0.78 7.52 16.56
C HIS A 60 -2.11 8.26 16.36
N LYS A 61 -2.27 8.96 15.23
CA LYS A 61 -3.53 9.64 14.89
C LYS A 61 -4.68 8.65 14.68
N VAL A 62 -4.44 7.51 14.02
CA VAL A 62 -5.44 6.45 13.86
C VAL A 62 -5.87 5.92 15.22
N ASP A 63 -4.89 5.59 16.06
CA ASP A 63 -5.08 5.04 17.40
C ASP A 63 -5.93 5.99 18.28
N GLN A 64 -5.55 7.27 18.36
CA GLN A 64 -6.34 8.30 19.04
C GLN A 64 -7.79 8.38 18.53
N THR A 65 -7.97 8.31 17.21
CA THR A 65 -9.31 8.40 16.60
C THR A 65 -10.14 7.15 16.93
N LEU A 66 -9.54 5.96 16.96
CA LEU A 66 -10.18 4.71 17.39
C LEU A 66 -10.67 4.82 18.85
N PHE A 67 -9.86 5.38 19.74
CA PHE A 67 -10.25 5.59 21.14
C PHE A 67 -11.35 6.63 21.32
N ALA A 68 -11.35 7.70 20.52
CA ALA A 68 -12.33 8.77 20.61
C ALA A 68 -13.72 8.38 20.04
N SER A 69 -13.77 7.45 19.09
CA SER A 69 -14.99 7.06 18.37
C SER A 69 -15.92 6.17 19.22
N LYS A 70 -16.74 6.78 20.07
CA LYS A 70 -17.73 6.08 20.92
C LYS A 70 -18.98 5.56 20.19
N VAL A 71 -19.32 6.12 19.02
CA VAL A 71 -20.62 5.88 18.34
C VAL A 71 -20.46 5.12 17.02
N MET A 72 -19.29 4.52 16.78
CA MET A 72 -19.02 3.80 15.53
C MET A 72 -19.57 2.36 15.56
N PRO A 73 -20.18 1.85 14.48
CA PRO A 73 -20.55 0.44 14.38
C PRO A 73 -19.36 -0.51 14.59
N LEU A 74 -19.55 -1.58 15.36
CA LEU A 74 -18.49 -2.53 15.72
C LEU A 74 -17.76 -3.11 14.50
N SER A 75 -18.47 -3.42 13.41
CA SER A 75 -17.86 -3.94 12.18
C SER A 75 -16.85 -2.94 11.60
N ARG A 76 -17.23 -1.66 11.51
CA ARG A 76 -16.35 -0.61 11.00
C ARG A 76 -15.16 -0.38 11.92
N SER A 77 -15.38 -0.44 13.24
CA SER A 77 -14.28 -0.36 14.21
C SER A 77 -13.28 -1.49 14.06
N LYS A 78 -13.76 -2.71 13.78
CA LYS A 78 -12.91 -3.88 13.57
C LYS A 78 -12.11 -3.75 12.28
N ASP A 79 -12.74 -3.32 11.19
CA ASP A 79 -12.07 -3.11 9.90
C ASP A 79 -11.00 -2.01 10.00
N ALA A 80 -11.31 -0.89 10.66
CA ALA A 80 -10.36 0.18 10.90
C ALA A 80 -9.18 -0.27 11.77
N ARG A 81 -9.42 -1.12 12.79
CA ARG A 81 -8.36 -1.71 13.61
C ARG A 81 -7.50 -2.70 12.83
N GLY A 82 -8.09 -3.50 11.94
CA GLY A 82 -7.31 -4.38 11.06
C GLY A 82 -6.38 -3.60 10.13
N LEU A 83 -6.86 -2.50 9.55
CA LEU A 83 -6.03 -1.61 8.73
C LEU A 83 -4.94 -0.90 9.53
N GLU A 84 -5.21 -0.55 10.78
CA GLU A 84 -4.25 0.03 11.71
C GLU A 84 -3.10 -0.96 11.99
N GLN A 85 -3.42 -2.19 12.38
CA GLN A 85 -2.45 -3.25 12.67
C GLN A 85 -1.61 -3.62 11.44
N ASP A 86 -2.25 -3.80 10.28
CA ASP A 86 -1.56 -4.04 9.00
C ASP A 86 -0.60 -2.89 8.68
N GLY A 87 -1.09 -1.65 8.81
CA GLY A 87 -0.34 -0.45 8.48
C GLY A 87 0.88 -0.25 9.38
N ALA A 88 0.72 -0.47 10.68
CA ALA A 88 1.80 -0.42 11.67
C ALA A 88 2.88 -1.46 11.35
N SER A 89 2.48 -2.72 11.14
CA SER A 89 3.40 -3.82 10.81
C SER A 89 4.21 -3.54 9.53
N LEU A 90 3.57 -2.99 8.50
CA LEU A 90 4.24 -2.60 7.26
C LEU A 90 5.26 -1.48 7.49
N CYS A 91 4.95 -0.51 8.33
CA CYS A 91 5.90 0.56 8.64
C CYS A 91 7.08 0.09 9.48
N GLU A 92 6.87 -0.81 10.43
CA GLU A 92 7.94 -1.47 11.19
C GLU A 92 8.88 -2.27 10.27
N ALA A 93 8.32 -2.92 9.25
CA ALA A 93 9.07 -3.63 8.22
C ALA A 93 9.75 -2.72 7.17
N GLY A 94 9.60 -1.40 7.27
CA GLY A 94 10.17 -0.43 6.31
C GLY A 94 9.36 -0.24 5.02
N HIS A 95 8.19 -0.87 4.88
CA HIS A 95 7.26 -0.68 3.76
C HIS A 95 6.40 0.57 3.94
N LEU A 96 7.05 1.73 4.02
CA LEU A 96 6.43 3.00 4.39
C LEU A 96 5.21 3.35 3.52
N ARG A 97 5.33 3.24 2.20
CA ARG A 97 4.25 3.64 1.27
C ARG A 97 2.99 2.78 1.45
N SER A 98 3.17 1.47 1.62
CA SER A 98 2.06 0.55 1.85
C SER A 98 1.44 0.76 3.23
N GLY A 99 2.27 0.94 4.26
CA GLY A 99 1.80 1.20 5.63
C GLY A 99 1.02 2.52 5.74
N ILE A 100 1.57 3.61 5.19
CA ILE A 100 0.89 4.92 5.12
C ILE A 100 -0.45 4.82 4.40
N THR A 101 -0.53 4.07 3.31
CA THR A 101 -1.78 3.88 2.56
C THR A 101 -2.85 3.21 3.41
N LYS A 102 -2.48 2.14 4.14
CA LYS A 102 -3.37 1.42 5.06
C LYS A 102 -3.86 2.30 6.21
N LEU A 103 -2.94 3.04 6.84
CA LEU A 103 -3.26 3.95 7.93
C LEU A 103 -4.15 5.12 7.48
N ARG A 104 -3.91 5.68 6.28
CA ARG A 104 -4.80 6.70 5.68
C ARG A 104 -6.20 6.15 5.44
N LEU A 105 -6.30 4.91 4.98
CA LEU A 105 -7.59 4.24 4.78
C LEU A 105 -8.31 4.04 6.12
N ALA A 106 -7.61 3.62 7.17
CA ALA A 106 -8.17 3.53 8.52
C ALA A 106 -8.76 4.88 8.97
N LEU A 107 -8.02 5.99 8.82
CA LEU A 107 -8.54 7.33 9.13
C LEU A 107 -9.77 7.72 8.31
N LEU A 108 -9.84 7.34 7.03
CA LEU A 108 -11.02 7.61 6.20
C LEU A 108 -12.25 6.84 6.69
N MET A 109 -12.07 5.61 7.15
CA MET A 109 -13.17 4.83 7.75
C MET A 109 -13.66 5.46 9.05
N LEU A 110 -12.74 5.95 9.89
CA LEU A 110 -13.06 6.54 11.18
C LEU A 110 -13.70 7.94 11.07
N ARG A 111 -13.28 8.76 10.09
CA ARG A 111 -13.77 10.15 9.94
C ARG A 111 -15.13 10.29 9.29
N ARG A 112 -15.67 9.24 8.66
CA ARG A 112 -17.01 9.29 8.05
C ARG A 112 -18.14 9.57 9.06
N ASP A 113 -17.85 9.55 10.36
CA ASP A 113 -18.80 9.88 11.43
C ASP A 113 -18.68 11.34 11.93
N GLY A 114 -17.75 12.13 11.38
CA GLY A 114 -17.52 13.55 11.73
C GLY A 114 -17.97 14.57 10.68
N ALA A 115 -18.58 14.13 9.58
CA ALA A 115 -19.21 15.02 8.61
C ALA A 115 -20.62 15.38 9.09
N LYS A 116 -20.71 16.34 10.00
CA LYS A 116 -21.96 17.01 10.33
C LYS A 116 -21.83 18.49 10.06
#